data_AF-A0A3S0Q8F0-F1
#
_entry.id   AF-A0A3S0Q8F0-F1
#
_cell.length_a   1.000
_cell.length_b   1.000
_cell.length_c   1.000
_cell.angle_alpha   90.00
_cell.angle_beta   90.00
_cell.angle_gamma   90.00
#
_symmetry.space_group_name_H-M   'P 1'
#
loop_
_entity.id
_entity.type
_entity.pdbx_description
1 polymer ?
#
loop_
_entity_poly.entity_id
_entity_poly.type
_entity_poly.pdbx_seq_one_letter_code
_entity_poly.pdbx_strand_id
1 'polypeptide(L)'
;MKRIYVFGNGNISWERFHQFYIEPLQGTALSDCEFFIGDFSGTDTLMMEFLKDKTEKVTVLHIGQKPRYAVNTFNTRAASWNIKGGFSSDRERDQFAIDRCTHYLAADFNSDEKRISGTQKNMEQCFALQKIKL
;
A
#
# COMPACT_ATOMS: atom_id res chain seq x y z
N MET A 1 4.16 -8.55 -15.25
CA MET A 1 4.56 -8.24 -13.85
C MET A 1 3.47 -7.40 -13.22
N LYS A 2 2.90 -7.83 -12.07
CA LYS A 2 1.86 -7.04 -11.37
C LYS A 2 2.55 -5.91 -10.60
N ARG A 3 2.16 -4.67 -10.88
CA ARG A 3 2.52 -3.48 -10.11
C ARG A 3 1.33 -3.12 -9.22
N ILE A 4 1.44 -3.36 -7.93
CA ILE A 4 0.34 -3.34 -6.96
C ILE A 4 0.51 -2.13 -6.06
N TYR A 5 -0.47 -1.22 -6.08
CA TYR A 5 -0.56 -0.17 -5.07
C TYR A 5 -1.42 -0.67 -3.91
N VAL A 6 -0.83 -0.74 -2.71
CA VAL A 6 -1.53 -1.11 -1.49
C VAL A 6 -1.78 0.14 -0.66
N PHE A 7 -3.04 0.35 -0.26
CA PHE A 7 -3.43 1.47 0.59
C PHE A 7 -4.72 1.13 1.34
N GLY A 8 -4.92 1.75 2.49
CA GLY A 8 -6.06 1.41 3.34
C GLY A 8 -6.22 2.34 4.53
N ASN A 9 -7.16 2.00 5.41
CA ASN A 9 -7.41 2.77 6.61
C ASN A 9 -6.34 2.52 7.70
N GLY A 10 -6.04 3.56 8.47
CA GLY A 10 -4.99 3.52 9.51
C GLY A 10 -5.37 2.88 10.84
N ASN A 11 -6.65 2.56 11.02
CA ASN A 11 -7.26 1.95 12.22
C ASN A 11 -7.77 0.52 11.95
N ILE A 12 -7.21 -0.17 10.96
CA ILE A 12 -7.59 -1.54 10.63
C ILE A 12 -7.15 -2.51 11.74
N SER A 13 -8.01 -3.49 12.06
CA SER A 13 -7.65 -4.59 12.98
C SER A 13 -6.84 -5.67 12.25
N TRP A 14 -6.18 -6.54 13.00
CA TRP A 14 -5.43 -7.66 12.44
C TRP A 14 -6.31 -8.61 11.63
N GLU A 15 -7.51 -8.92 12.12
CA GLU A 15 -8.48 -9.81 11.47
C GLU A 15 -8.94 -9.24 10.13
N ARG A 16 -9.28 -7.95 10.11
CA ARG A 16 -9.65 -7.25 8.88
C ARG A 16 -8.48 -7.13 7.91
N PHE A 17 -7.25 -6.96 8.41
CA PHE A 17 -6.07 -6.97 7.57
C PHE A 17 -5.88 -8.32 6.88
N HIS A 18 -6.05 -9.42 7.62
CA HIS A 18 -5.97 -10.75 7.04
C HIS A 18 -7.03 -10.95 5.94
N GLN A 19 -8.29 -10.64 6.27
CA GLN A 19 -9.43 -10.80 5.36
C GLN A 19 -9.29 -9.95 4.09
N PHE A 20 -8.92 -8.68 4.22
CA PHE A 20 -8.95 -7.74 3.10
C PHE A 20 -7.64 -7.64 2.32
N TYR A 21 -6.52 -8.14 2.87
CA TYR A 21 -5.20 -7.94 2.25
C TYR A 21 -4.41 -9.25 2.09
N ILE A 22 -4.43 -10.15 3.08
CA ILE A 22 -3.69 -11.41 2.98
C ILE A 22 -4.45 -12.41 2.10
N GLU A 23 -5.75 -12.58 2.33
CA GLU A 23 -6.59 -13.52 1.57
C GLU A 23 -6.61 -13.22 0.06
N PRO A 24 -6.80 -11.97 -0.41
CA PRO A 24 -6.75 -11.66 -1.85
C PRO A 24 -5.39 -11.89 -2.51
N LEU A 25 -4.31 -11.97 -1.73
CA LEU A 25 -2.97 -12.27 -2.22
C LEU A 25 -2.67 -13.78 -2.27
N GLN A 26 -3.56 -14.64 -1.75
CA GLN A 26 -3.38 -16.09 -1.82
C GLN A 26 -3.23 -16.57 -3.26
N GLY A 27 -2.26 -17.45 -3.50
CA GLY A 27 -1.93 -17.94 -4.84
C GLY A 27 -1.19 -16.94 -5.75
N THR A 28 -0.95 -15.70 -5.30
CA THR A 28 -0.11 -14.75 -6.04
C THR A 28 1.38 -14.98 -5.73
N ALA A 29 2.20 -15.15 -6.77
CA ALA A 29 3.65 -15.17 -6.64
C ALA A 29 4.18 -13.76 -6.30
N LEU A 30 4.31 -13.46 -5.00
CA LEU A 30 4.69 -12.12 -4.51
C LEU A 30 6.09 -11.68 -4.96
N SER A 31 7.00 -12.63 -5.23
CA SER A 31 8.32 -12.36 -5.82
C SER A 31 8.25 -11.78 -7.24
N ASP A 32 7.14 -12.01 -7.94
CA ASP A 32 6.89 -11.56 -9.31
C ASP A 32 6.05 -10.28 -9.36
N CYS A 33 5.77 -9.71 -8.18
CA CYS A 33 5.02 -8.47 -8.01
C CYS A 33 5.95 -7.35 -7.55
N GLU A 34 5.60 -6.12 -7.92
CA GLU A 34 6.19 -4.88 -7.42
C GLU A 34 5.13 -4.14 -6.60
N PHE A 35 5.48 -3.65 -5.42
CA PHE A 35 4.56 -3.01 -4.49
C PHE A 35 4.89 -1.53 -4.28
N PHE A 36 3.84 -0.71 -4.28
CA PHE A 36 3.88 0.68 -3.80
C PHE A 36 3.06 0.75 -2.52
N ILE A 37 3.64 1.29 -1.45
CA ILE A 37 3.00 1.34 -0.13
C ILE A 37 3.28 2.71 0.47
N GLY A 38 2.30 3.30 1.15
CA GLY A 38 2.55 4.44 2.03
C GLY A 38 3.37 4.05 3.26
N ASP A 39 3.48 4.97 4.20
CA ASP A 39 4.24 4.81 5.44
C ASP A 39 3.39 5.06 6.70
N PHE A 40 2.05 5.07 6.57
CA PHE A 40 1.18 5.42 7.68
C PHE A 40 0.85 4.23 8.61
N SER A 41 0.07 4.50 9.67
CA SER A 41 -0.38 3.46 10.58
C SER A 41 -1.35 2.48 9.90
N GLY A 42 -1.60 1.34 10.53
CA GLY A 42 -2.59 0.36 10.08
C GLY A 42 -2.14 -0.36 8.82
N THR A 43 -2.90 -0.22 7.73
CA THR A 43 -2.72 -1.01 6.50
C THR A 43 -1.28 -0.96 5.97
N ASP A 44 -0.69 0.23 5.87
CA ASP A 44 0.66 0.38 5.30
C ASP A 44 1.71 -0.32 6.17
N THR A 45 1.66 -0.10 7.49
CA THR A 45 2.52 -0.76 8.48
C THR A 45 2.39 -2.28 8.41
N LEU A 46 1.17 -2.81 8.45
CA LEU A 46 0.92 -4.25 8.44
C LEU A 46 1.34 -4.90 7.11
N MET A 47 1.13 -4.21 5.98
CA MET A 47 1.59 -4.71 4.68
C MET A 47 3.12 -4.72 4.57
N MET A 48 3.80 -3.70 5.10
CA MET A 48 5.26 -3.71 5.19
C MET A 48 5.75 -4.88 6.06
N GLU A 49 5.15 -5.10 7.23
CA GLU A 49 5.51 -6.24 8.07
C GLU A 49 5.24 -7.59 7.39
N PHE A 50 4.16 -7.69 6.61
CA PHE A 50 3.83 -8.88 5.84
C PHE A 50 4.83 -9.14 4.71
N LEU A 51 5.27 -8.11 3.98
CA LEU A 51 6.09 -8.29 2.76
C LEU A 51 7.60 -8.39 3.01
N LYS A 52 8.11 -7.99 4.18
CA LYS A 52 9.54 -7.82 4.46
C LYS A 52 10.39 -9.08 4.21
N ASP A 53 9.81 -10.27 4.28
CA ASP A 53 10.47 -11.56 4.03
C ASP A 53 10.05 -12.21 2.69
N LYS A 54 9.09 -11.61 1.97
CA LYS A 54 8.47 -12.17 0.75
C LYS A 54 9.01 -11.60 -0.55
N THR A 55 9.35 -10.32 -0.61
CA THR A 55 9.84 -9.68 -1.83
C THR A 55 10.78 -8.50 -1.57
N GLU A 56 11.70 -8.27 -2.49
CA GLU A 56 12.62 -7.11 -2.51
C GLU A 56 12.01 -5.93 -3.29
N LYS A 57 10.96 -6.18 -4.08
CA LYS A 57 10.37 -5.22 -5.02
C LYS A 57 9.29 -4.36 -4.34
N VAL A 58 9.69 -3.60 -3.32
CA VAL A 58 8.79 -2.67 -2.63
C VAL A 58 9.37 -1.26 -2.70
N THR A 59 8.52 -0.30 -3.06
CA THR A 59 8.77 1.13 -2.89
C THR A 59 7.89 1.67 -1.78
N VAL A 60 8.51 2.11 -0.68
CA VAL A 60 7.84 2.81 0.43
C VAL A 60 7.80 4.29 0.12
N LEU A 61 6.60 4.86 0.12
CA LEU A 61 6.31 6.23 -0.28
C LEU A 61 5.99 7.07 0.97
N HIS A 62 6.74 8.14 1.21
CA HIS A 62 6.52 8.99 2.37
C HIS A 62 6.50 10.48 2.04
N ILE A 63 5.77 11.24 2.85
CA ILE A 63 5.78 12.71 2.80
C ILE A 63 6.95 13.24 3.62
N GLY A 64 7.55 14.35 3.19
CA GLY A 64 8.62 15.00 3.93
C GLY A 64 9.96 14.26 3.87
N GLN A 65 10.76 14.43 4.94
CA GLN A 65 12.18 14.03 4.93
C GLN A 65 12.43 12.56 5.29
N LYS A 66 11.55 11.94 6.07
CA LYS A 66 11.68 10.55 6.54
C LYS A 66 10.32 9.88 6.63
N PRO A 67 10.25 8.54 6.46
CA PRO A 67 9.01 7.82 6.66
C PRO A 67 8.58 7.83 8.12
N ARG A 68 7.27 7.86 8.36
CA ARG A 68 6.64 7.75 9.68
C ARG A 68 6.85 6.36 10.29
N TYR A 69 6.94 5.33 9.45
CA TYR A 69 7.26 3.97 9.84
C TYR A 69 8.28 3.36 8.88
N ALA A 70 9.25 2.63 9.44
CA ALA A 70 10.20 1.82 8.68
C ALA A 70 10.30 0.44 9.32
N VAL A 71 10.22 -0.60 8.49
CA VAL A 71 10.30 -1.98 8.95
C VAL A 71 11.75 -2.37 9.31
N ASN A 72 11.91 -3.36 10.18
CA ASN A 72 13.23 -3.94 10.45
C ASN A 72 13.82 -4.57 9.18
N THR A 73 15.08 -4.23 8.88
CA THR A 73 15.80 -4.71 7.69
C THR A 73 16.75 -5.88 7.98
N PHE A 74 17.07 -6.18 9.24
CA PHE A 74 18.04 -7.21 9.61
C PHE A 74 17.64 -8.61 9.11
N ASN A 75 18.43 -9.16 8.18
CA ASN A 75 18.18 -10.46 7.54
C ASN A 75 16.78 -10.57 6.90
N THR A 76 16.30 -9.48 6.31
CA THR A 76 15.04 -9.44 5.57
C THR A 76 15.24 -8.93 4.15
N ARG A 77 14.27 -9.15 3.27
CA ARG A 77 14.24 -8.58 1.92
C ARG A 77 13.97 -7.07 1.92
N ALA A 78 13.48 -6.53 3.05
CA ALA A 78 13.28 -5.10 3.21
C ALA A 78 14.56 -4.27 3.17
N ALA A 79 15.73 -4.89 3.36
CA ALA A 79 17.01 -4.23 3.16
C ALA A 79 17.21 -3.68 1.73
N SER A 80 16.53 -4.26 0.73
CA SER A 80 16.59 -3.84 -0.68
C SER A 80 15.43 -2.91 -1.09
N TRP A 81 14.55 -2.52 -0.16
CA TRP A 81 13.40 -1.70 -0.49
C TRP A 81 13.80 -0.26 -0.84
N ASN A 82 13.12 0.30 -1.83
CA ASN A 82 13.31 1.68 -2.23
C ASN A 82 12.48 2.60 -1.32
N ILE A 83 13.13 3.54 -0.63
CA ILE A 83 12.44 4.55 0.17
C ILE A 83 12.36 5.83 -0.66
N LYS A 84 11.15 6.18 -1.12
CA LYS A 84 10.91 7.33 -1.97
C LYS A 84 10.11 8.40 -1.23
N GLY A 85 10.81 9.46 -0.86
CA GLY A 85 10.24 10.70 -0.32
C GLY A 85 10.07 11.80 -1.35
N GLY A 86 9.99 13.04 -0.85
CA GLY A 86 9.93 14.25 -1.66
C GLY A 86 8.52 14.71 -2.02
N PHE A 87 7.48 13.99 -1.60
CA PHE A 87 6.10 14.40 -1.77
C PHE A 87 5.73 15.48 -0.74
N SER A 88 4.97 16.48 -1.20
CA SER A 88 4.49 17.60 -0.38
C SER A 88 3.09 17.35 0.20
N SER A 89 2.38 16.34 -0.31
CA SER A 89 1.02 16.00 0.14
C SER A 89 0.68 14.53 -0.08
N ASP A 90 -0.33 14.04 0.66
CA ASP A 90 -0.88 12.68 0.46
C ASP A 90 -1.36 12.49 -0.97
N ARG A 91 -2.03 13.50 -1.55
CA ARG A 91 -2.50 13.47 -2.93
C ARG A 91 -1.37 13.24 -3.94
N GLU A 92 -0.24 13.94 -3.79
CA GLU A 92 0.90 13.80 -4.69
C GLU A 92 1.54 12.41 -4.57
N ARG A 93 1.68 11.92 -3.34
CA ARG A 93 2.19 10.60 -3.01
C ARG A 93 1.31 9.49 -3.59
N ASP A 94 0.00 9.61 -3.41
CA ASP A 94 -0.99 8.64 -3.90
C ASP A 94 -1.05 8.65 -5.43
N GLN A 95 -1.04 9.83 -6.06
CA GLN A 95 -1.01 9.97 -7.52
C GLN A 95 0.22 9.28 -8.12
N PHE A 96 1.40 9.44 -7.50
CA PHE A 96 2.62 8.78 -7.93
C PHE A 96 2.46 7.26 -8.04
N ALA A 97 1.80 6.64 -7.05
CA ALA A 97 1.56 5.20 -7.00
C ALA A 97 0.50 4.79 -8.04
N ILE A 98 -0.60 5.53 -8.14
CA ILE A 98 -1.70 5.28 -9.07
C ILE A 98 -1.22 5.33 -10.53
N ASP A 99 -0.35 6.28 -10.88
CA ASP A 99 0.21 6.39 -12.24
C ASP A 99 1.07 5.18 -12.63
N ARG A 100 1.67 4.51 -11.65
CA ARG A 100 2.63 3.41 -11.85
C ARG A 100 2.03 2.05 -11.61
N CYS A 101 0.91 1.95 -10.91
CA CYS A 101 0.28 0.68 -10.65
C CYS A 101 -0.52 0.17 -11.86
N THR A 102 -0.65 -1.14 -11.90
CA THR A 102 -1.57 -1.88 -12.79
C THR A 102 -2.73 -2.44 -12.00
N HIS A 103 -2.48 -2.77 -10.72
CA HIS A 103 -3.43 -3.34 -9.79
C HIS A 103 -3.46 -2.50 -8.52
N TYR A 104 -4.55 -2.57 -7.79
CA TYR A 104 -4.65 -2.02 -6.45
C TYR A 104 -5.26 -3.02 -5.47
N LEU A 105 -4.81 -2.97 -4.23
CA LEU A 105 -5.32 -3.77 -3.12
C LEU A 105 -5.68 -2.81 -1.98
N ALA A 106 -6.98 -2.64 -1.77
CA ALA A 106 -7.52 -1.70 -0.80
C ALA A 106 -8.91 -2.10 -0.35
N ALA A 107 -9.21 -1.79 0.92
CA ALA A 107 -10.53 -1.85 1.50
C ALA A 107 -10.78 -0.60 2.36
N ASP A 108 -11.94 0.01 2.18
CA ASP A 108 -12.41 1.11 3.00
C ASP A 108 -13.58 0.67 3.89
N PHE A 109 -13.50 1.03 5.16
CA PHE A 109 -14.57 0.85 6.15
C PHE A 109 -14.80 2.11 7.00
N ASN A 110 -14.16 3.23 6.63
CA ASN A 110 -14.24 4.50 7.34
C ASN A 110 -15.06 5.57 6.59
N SER A 111 -15.49 5.30 5.35
CA SER A 111 -16.41 6.20 4.64
C SER A 111 -17.86 5.89 5.01
N ASP A 112 -18.66 6.94 5.06
CA ASP A 112 -20.10 6.92 5.23
C ASP A 112 -20.74 8.06 4.41
N GLU A 113 -22.05 8.26 4.55
CA GLU A 113 -22.80 9.32 3.85
C GLU A 113 -22.32 10.75 4.18
N LYS A 114 -21.64 10.94 5.32
CA LYS A 114 -21.19 12.26 5.80
C LYS A 114 -19.73 12.52 5.48
N ARG A 115 -18.92 11.49 5.29
CA ARG A 115 -17.47 11.62 5.07
C ARG A 115 -16.93 10.53 4.16
N ILE A 116 -16.19 10.95 3.15
CA ILE A 116 -15.42 10.05 2.26
C ILE A 116 -13.94 10.07 2.69
N SER A 117 -13.40 8.89 2.98
CA SER A 117 -12.01 8.70 3.38
C SER A 117 -11.02 8.89 2.22
N GLY A 118 -9.74 9.07 2.52
CA GLY A 118 -8.69 9.06 1.48
C GLY A 118 -8.61 7.73 0.74
N THR A 119 -8.80 6.61 1.46
CA THR A 119 -8.84 5.27 0.88
C THR A 119 -9.95 5.16 -0.16
N GLN A 120 -11.16 5.60 0.16
CA GLN A 120 -12.29 5.54 -0.78
C GLN A 120 -12.04 6.40 -2.03
N LYS A 121 -11.51 7.61 -1.87
CA LYS A 121 -11.14 8.48 -3.00
C LYS A 121 -10.11 7.83 -3.92
N ASN A 122 -9.09 7.18 -3.35
CA ASN A 122 -8.06 6.49 -4.14
C ASN A 122 -8.62 5.24 -4.83
N MET A 123 -9.56 4.51 -4.21
CA MET A 123 -10.26 3.39 -4.86
C MET A 123 -11.10 3.87 -6.05
N GLU A 124 -11.85 4.96 -5.91
CA GLU A 124 -12.63 5.58 -6.98
C GLU A 124 -11.74 6.03 -8.13
N GLN A 125 -10.60 6.65 -7.82
CA GLN A 125 -9.63 7.08 -8.82
C GLN A 125 -9.02 5.89 -9.58
N CYS A 126 -8.61 4.84 -8.87
CA CYS A 126 -8.12 3.60 -9.48
C CYS A 126 -9.19 2.98 -10.39
N PHE A 127 -10.44 2.93 -9.95
CA PHE A 127 -11.55 2.42 -10.75
C PHE A 127 -11.78 3.24 -12.03
N ALA A 128 -11.80 4.58 -11.92
CA ALA A 128 -11.94 5.48 -13.05
C ALA A 128 -10.81 5.33 -14.08
N LEU A 129 -9.59 5.01 -13.61
CA LEU A 129 -8.42 4.74 -14.45
C LEU A 129 -8.30 3.27 -14.88
N GLN A 130 -9.35 2.46 -14.68
CA GLN A 130 -9.41 1.05 -15.07
C GLN A 130 -8.27 0.19 -14.49
N LYS A 131 -7.79 0.54 -13.28
CA LYS A 131 -6.86 -0.31 -12.54
C LYS A 131 -7.57 -1.58 -12.08
N ILE A 132 -6.85 -2.69 -12.01
CA ILE A 132 -7.42 -3.99 -11.64
C ILE A 132 -7.43 -4.11 -10.11
N LYS A 133 -8.62 -4.25 -9.51
CA LYS A 133 -8.73 -4.58 -8.08
C LYS A 133 -8.32 -6.03 -7.85
N LEU A 134 -7.48 -6.27 -6.85
CA LEU A 134 -7.19 -7.60 -6.32
C LEU A 134 -8.19 -7.99 -5.24
#